data_AF-A0A0X8VAU5-F1
#
_entry.id   AF-A0A0X8VAU5-F1
#
_cell.length_a   1.000
_cell.length_b   1.000
_cell.length_c   1.000
_cell.angle_alpha   90.00
_cell.angle_beta   90.00
_cell.angle_gamma   90.00
#
_symmetry.space_group_name_H-M   'P 1'
#
loop_
_entity.id
_entity.type
_entity.pdbx_description
1 polymer ?
#
loop_
_entity_poly.entity_id
_entity_poly.type
_entity_poly.pdbx_seq_one_letter_code
_entity_poly.pdbx_strand_id
1 'polypeptide(L)'
;MDEKDFCRKLDEDIDRSLETWDAYSYDEEKMSVLFRYLMSTYGEIIEGFCDELRVIQPYEKTALQAEAYRENVRKMLERLEGFRQNGYKNEGLLEYYLRQEQNDIIMDVDFTQLRLEIGFMEALSKHEKDEIIEKLGEMEEICSQVLLKRQKWDQLRKYLVWLSGKDVNIALKILPIFFKISKV
;
A
#
# COMPACT_ATOMS: atom_id res chain seq x y z
N MET A 1 10.81 -17.65 28.32
CA MET A 1 11.40 -16.40 27.85
C MET A 1 10.49 -15.31 28.37
N ASP A 2 11.00 -14.40 29.20
CA ASP A 2 10.17 -13.31 29.71
C ASP A 2 9.81 -12.35 28.57
N GLU A 3 8.62 -11.74 28.63
CA GLU A 3 8.09 -10.86 27.57
C GLU A 3 9.06 -9.71 27.23
N LYS A 4 9.75 -9.17 28.24
CA LYS A 4 10.82 -8.16 28.07
C LYS A 4 12.07 -8.68 27.34
N ASP A 5 12.45 -9.93 27.57
CA ASP A 5 13.60 -10.53 26.89
C ASP A 5 13.28 -10.82 25.43
N PHE A 6 12.02 -11.16 25.12
CA PHE A 6 11.56 -11.32 23.75
C PHE A 6 11.57 -9.99 22.98
N CYS A 7 11.01 -8.91 23.54
CA CYS A 7 11.01 -7.59 22.86
C CYS A 7 12.43 -7.10 22.58
N ARG A 8 13.34 -7.24 23.55
CA ARG A 8 14.75 -6.86 23.37
C ARG A 8 15.42 -7.67 22.25
N LYS A 9 15.20 -8.99 22.23
CA LYS A 9 15.72 -9.85 21.17
C LYS A 9 15.15 -9.47 19.80
N LEU A 10 13.85 -9.16 19.74
CA LEU A 10 13.19 -8.73 18.51
C LEU A 10 13.82 -7.45 17.98
N ASP A 11 14.05 -6.46 18.84
CA ASP A 11 14.67 -5.19 18.44
C ASP A 11 16.10 -5.40 17.92
N GLU A 12 16.91 -6.20 18.63
CA GLU A 12 18.27 -6.56 18.19
C GLU A 12 18.25 -7.28 16.82
N ASP A 13 17.27 -8.17 16.60
CA ASP A 13 17.10 -8.88 15.33
C ASP A 13 16.59 -7.95 14.22
N ILE A 14 15.70 -6.99 14.50
CA ILE A 14 15.25 -5.98 13.53
C ILE A 14 16.43 -5.16 13.05
N ASP A 15 17.21 -4.59 13.98
CA ASP A 15 18.34 -3.73 13.65
C ASP A 15 19.38 -4.49 12.81
N ARG A 16 19.74 -5.71 13.22
CA ARG A 16 20.66 -6.57 12.47
C ARG A 16 20.13 -6.94 11.09
N SER A 17 18.82 -7.19 10.98
CA SER A 17 18.20 -7.56 9.71
C SER A 17 18.14 -6.38 8.73
N LEU A 18 17.91 -5.16 9.23
CA LEU A 18 17.98 -3.92 8.47
C LEU A 18 19.42 -3.63 8.00
N GLU A 19 20.43 -3.79 8.86
CA GLU A 19 21.84 -3.67 8.44
C GLU A 19 22.19 -4.68 7.33
N THR A 20 21.71 -5.92 7.46
CA THR A 20 21.92 -6.97 6.46
C THR A 20 21.21 -6.63 5.15
N TRP A 21 20.01 -6.07 5.23
CA TRP A 21 19.25 -5.60 4.08
C TRP A 21 19.98 -4.47 3.35
N ASP A 22 20.39 -3.42 4.06
CA ASP A 22 21.05 -2.26 3.46
C ASP A 22 22.39 -2.62 2.79
N ALA A 23 23.15 -3.54 3.37
CA ALA A 23 24.43 -3.97 2.83
C ALA A 23 24.31 -5.04 1.72
N TYR A 24 23.29 -5.91 1.79
CA TYR A 24 23.25 -7.16 1.01
C TYR A 24 21.89 -7.47 0.38
N SER A 25 20.98 -6.50 0.18
CA SER A 25 19.63 -6.76 -0.37
C SER A 25 19.62 -7.44 -1.75
N TYR A 26 20.73 -7.36 -2.51
CA TYR A 26 20.88 -7.97 -3.83
C TYR A 26 21.64 -9.30 -3.81
N ASP A 27 22.11 -9.74 -2.64
CA ASP A 27 22.79 -11.02 -2.46
C ASP A 27 21.75 -12.11 -2.12
N GLU A 28 21.53 -13.01 -3.08
CA GLU A 28 20.53 -14.08 -2.95
C GLU A 28 20.80 -14.99 -1.74
N GLU A 29 22.07 -15.37 -1.50
CA GLU A 29 22.40 -16.30 -0.44
C GLU A 29 22.08 -15.66 0.91
N LYS A 30 22.50 -14.41 1.11
CA LYS A 30 22.21 -13.63 2.31
C LYS A 30 20.70 -13.43 2.51
N MET A 31 19.97 -13.05 1.46
CA MET A 31 18.52 -12.86 1.54
C MET A 31 17.78 -14.17 1.80
N SER A 32 18.24 -15.29 1.25
CA SER A 32 17.65 -16.60 1.49
C SER A 32 17.83 -17.08 2.93
N VAL A 33 19.00 -16.82 3.52
CA VAL A 33 19.29 -17.13 4.92
C VAL A 33 18.45 -16.25 5.84
N LEU A 34 18.38 -14.95 5.54
CA LEU A 34 17.57 -14.00 6.31
C LEU A 34 16.08 -14.36 6.26
N PHE A 35 15.55 -14.64 5.08
CA PHE A 35 14.18 -15.10 4.89
C PHE A 35 13.84 -16.31 5.75
N ARG A 36 14.67 -17.37 5.69
CA ARG A 36 14.45 -18.58 6.47
C ARG A 36 14.51 -18.32 7.97
N TYR A 37 15.44 -17.48 8.41
CA TYR A 37 15.60 -17.09 9.81
C TYR A 37 14.37 -16.34 10.34
N LEU A 38 13.90 -15.32 9.61
CA LEU A 38 12.74 -14.53 10.01
C LEU A 38 11.47 -15.39 10.02
N MET A 39 11.29 -16.21 8.98
CA MET A 39 10.14 -17.11 8.87
C MET A 39 10.10 -18.13 10.02
N SER A 40 11.23 -18.78 10.35
CA SER A 40 11.26 -19.79 11.41
C SER A 40 11.15 -19.20 12.81
N THR A 41 11.65 -17.97 13.00
CA THR A 41 11.68 -17.33 14.33
C THR A 41 10.37 -16.65 14.67
N TYR A 42 9.74 -15.98 13.70
CA TYR A 42 8.59 -15.10 13.94
C TYR A 42 7.28 -15.59 13.30
N GLY A 43 7.34 -16.56 12.39
CA GLY A 43 6.17 -17.03 11.63
C GLY A 43 5.04 -17.60 12.48
N GLU A 44 5.33 -18.21 13.62
CA GLU A 44 4.31 -18.72 14.56
C GLU A 44 3.97 -17.73 15.69
N ILE A 45 4.73 -16.64 15.82
CA ILE A 45 4.61 -15.68 16.93
C ILE A 45 3.76 -14.48 16.52
N ILE A 46 3.99 -13.95 15.32
CA ILE A 46 3.33 -12.76 14.79
C ILE A 46 2.20 -13.20 13.87
N GLU A 47 0.98 -12.76 14.16
CA GLU A 47 -0.20 -13.12 13.38
C GLU A 47 -0.12 -12.51 11.97
N GLY A 48 -0.38 -13.33 10.94
CA GLY A 48 -0.30 -12.94 9.53
C GLY A 48 1.10 -12.66 9.01
N PHE A 49 2.15 -13.03 9.76
CA PHE A 49 3.54 -12.72 9.41
C PHE A 49 3.99 -13.31 8.07
N CYS A 50 3.45 -14.48 7.71
CA CYS A 50 3.79 -15.20 6.48
C CYS A 50 2.76 -15.04 5.35
N ASP A 51 1.75 -14.18 5.53
CA ASP A 51 0.65 -14.05 4.58
C ASP A 51 1.14 -13.40 3.27
N GLU A 52 0.63 -13.86 2.13
CA GLU A 52 0.90 -13.30 0.79
C GLU A 52 2.39 -13.15 0.42
N LEU A 53 3.24 -13.98 1.00
CA LEU A 53 4.63 -14.11 0.55
C LEU A 53 4.66 -14.78 -0.82
N ARG A 54 5.55 -14.31 -1.69
CA ARG A 54 5.78 -14.89 -3.01
C ARG A 54 6.34 -16.30 -2.84
N VAL A 55 5.70 -17.28 -3.49
CA VAL A 55 6.16 -18.67 -3.48
C VAL A 55 7.47 -18.77 -4.25
N ILE A 56 8.50 -19.29 -3.59
CA ILE A 56 9.81 -19.49 -4.19
C ILE A 56 9.81 -20.86 -4.88
N GLN A 57 9.81 -20.86 -6.22
CA GLN A 57 9.72 -22.11 -6.97
C GLN A 57 11.13 -22.67 -7.23
N PRO A 58 11.43 -23.93 -6.86
CA PRO A 58 12.78 -24.50 -6.98
C PRO A 58 13.35 -24.55 -8.40
N TYR A 59 12.48 -24.50 -9.41
CA TYR A 59 12.81 -24.61 -10.83
C TYR A 59 12.86 -23.25 -11.56
N GLU A 60 12.66 -22.14 -10.85
CA GLU A 60 12.84 -20.80 -11.42
C GLU A 60 14.31 -20.46 -11.66
N LYS A 61 14.56 -19.50 -12.55
CA LYS A 61 15.91 -18.96 -12.74
C LYS A 61 16.37 -18.30 -11.44
N THR A 62 17.66 -18.45 -11.13
CA THR A 62 18.35 -17.85 -9.96
C THR A 62 17.98 -16.39 -9.73
N ALA A 63 17.87 -15.57 -10.79
CA ALA A 63 17.47 -14.17 -10.68
C ALA A 63 16.03 -13.96 -10.17
N LEU A 64 15.07 -14.80 -10.59
CA LEU A 64 13.68 -14.72 -10.13
C LEU A 64 13.54 -15.21 -8.68
N GLN A 65 14.34 -16.21 -8.29
CA GLN A 65 14.42 -16.68 -6.91
C GLN A 65 15.01 -15.60 -5.99
N ALA A 66 16.10 -14.95 -6.42
CA ALA A 66 16.71 -13.84 -5.70
C ALA A 66 15.74 -12.66 -5.51
N GLU A 67 14.98 -12.32 -6.55
CA GLU A 67 13.93 -11.30 -6.47
C GLU A 67 12.82 -11.70 -5.48
N ALA A 68 12.34 -12.95 -5.54
CA ALA A 68 11.32 -13.44 -4.61
C ALA A 68 11.80 -13.42 -3.15
N TYR A 69 13.05 -13.83 -2.88
CA TYR A 69 13.63 -13.70 -1.54
C TYR A 69 13.68 -12.24 -1.08
N ARG A 70 14.13 -11.34 -1.94
CA ARG A 70 14.22 -9.91 -1.63
C ARG A 70 12.86 -9.31 -1.31
N GLU A 71 11.85 -9.56 -2.14
CA GLU A 71 10.48 -9.08 -1.92
C GLU A 71 9.90 -9.61 -0.61
N ASN A 72 10.09 -10.90 -0.33
CA ASN A 72 9.59 -11.53 0.89
C ASN A 72 10.27 -10.99 2.14
N VAL A 73 11.60 -10.85 2.12
CA VAL A 73 12.36 -10.30 3.25
C VAL A 73 11.91 -8.86 3.53
N ARG A 74 11.72 -8.04 2.49
CA ARG A 74 11.21 -6.68 2.65
C ARG A 74 9.88 -6.66 3.40
N LYS A 75 8.90 -7.44 2.93
CA LYS A 75 7.59 -7.55 3.58
C LYS A 75 7.69 -8.02 5.03
N MET A 76 8.56 -8.99 5.31
CA MET A 76 8.80 -9.47 6.68
C MET A 76 9.37 -8.37 7.57
N LEU A 77 10.33 -7.58 7.08
CA LEU A 77 10.91 -6.46 7.83
C LEU A 77 9.86 -5.39 8.16
N GLU A 78 9.05 -5.00 7.17
CA GLU A 78 7.93 -4.06 7.35
C GLU A 78 6.94 -4.57 8.41
N ARG A 79 6.67 -5.88 8.45
CA ARG A 79 5.81 -6.51 9.47
C ARG A 79 6.44 -6.55 10.87
N LEU A 80 7.75 -6.81 10.98
CA LEU A 80 8.45 -6.76 12.28
C LEU A 80 8.41 -5.34 12.85
N GLU A 81 8.64 -4.33 12.01
CA GLU A 81 8.54 -2.94 12.42
C GLU A 81 7.11 -2.56 12.79
N GLY A 82 6.10 -3.04 12.04
CA GLY A 82 4.70 -2.84 12.38
C GLY A 82 4.31 -3.47 13.71
N PHE A 83 4.78 -4.68 13.98
CA PHE A 83 4.58 -5.37 15.26
C PHE A 83 5.24 -4.61 16.43
N ARG A 84 6.46 -4.10 16.23
CA ARG A 84 7.15 -3.22 17.19
C ARG A 84 6.33 -1.95 17.46
N GLN A 85 5.84 -1.28 16.42
CA GLN A 85 5.02 -0.07 16.53
C GLN A 85 3.66 -0.32 17.19
N ASN A 86 3.10 -1.53 17.04
CA ASN A 86 1.89 -1.97 17.74
C ASN A 86 2.15 -2.42 19.19
N GLY A 87 3.33 -2.16 19.74
CA GLY A 87 3.66 -2.49 21.13
C GLY A 87 3.87 -3.98 21.38
N TYR A 88 4.37 -4.71 20.38
CA TYR A 88 4.72 -6.14 20.45
C TYR A 88 3.51 -7.05 20.74
N LYS A 89 2.35 -6.70 20.19
CA LYS A 89 1.09 -7.44 20.39
C LYS A 89 0.39 -7.72 19.06
N ASN A 90 -0.28 -8.87 18.99
CA ASN A 90 -1.12 -9.24 17.84
C ASN A 90 -2.49 -8.53 17.88
N GLU A 91 -2.99 -8.15 19.07
CA GLU A 91 -4.22 -7.38 19.21
C GLU A 91 -4.11 -6.04 18.46
N GLY A 92 -4.99 -5.81 17.49
CA GLY A 92 -4.99 -4.59 16.67
C GLY A 92 -3.92 -4.53 15.57
N LEU A 93 -3.09 -5.58 15.41
CA LEU A 93 -2.01 -5.58 14.42
C LEU A 93 -2.54 -5.57 12.98
N LEU A 94 -3.61 -6.33 12.70
CA LEU A 94 -4.28 -6.30 11.41
C LEU A 94 -4.88 -4.91 11.12
N GLU A 95 -5.49 -4.25 12.12
CA GLU A 95 -5.98 -2.88 11.97
C GLU A 95 -4.85 -1.89 11.69
N TYR A 96 -3.69 -2.08 12.32
CA TYR A 96 -2.48 -1.30 12.06
C TYR A 96 -1.99 -1.49 10.61
N TYR A 97 -1.90 -2.72 10.10
CA TYR A 97 -1.53 -2.98 8.71
C TYR A 97 -2.52 -2.38 7.73
N LEU A 98 -3.82 -2.53 7.97
CA LEU A 98 -4.87 -1.91 7.14
C LEU A 98 -4.81 -0.38 7.15
N ARG A 99 -4.39 0.26 8.25
CA ARG A 99 -4.15 1.70 8.29
C ARG A 99 -2.91 2.12 7.50
N GLN A 100 -1.85 1.30 7.47
CA GLN A 100 -0.67 1.56 6.66
C GLN A 100 -0.94 1.37 5.17
N GLU A 101 -1.68 0.33 4.77
CA GLU A 101 -2.14 0.16 3.38
C GLU A 101 -3.05 1.31 2.93
N GLN A 102 -3.86 1.87 3.84
CA GLN A 102 -4.62 3.09 3.59
C GLN A 102 -3.74 4.32 3.38
N ASN A 103 -2.50 4.36 3.90
CA ASN A 103 -1.59 5.50 3.69
C ASN A 103 -0.91 5.49 2.30
N ASP A 104 -0.84 4.34 1.60
CA ASP A 104 -0.29 4.25 0.23
C ASP A 104 -1.29 4.69 -0.86
N ILE A 105 -2.59 4.71 -0.55
CA ILE A 105 -3.54 5.49 -1.33
C ILE A 105 -3.42 6.92 -0.83
N ILE A 106 -2.76 7.79 -1.59
CA ILE A 106 -2.80 9.24 -1.36
C ILE A 106 -4.27 9.67 -1.46
N MET A 107 -4.98 9.59 -0.34
CA MET A 107 -6.39 9.94 -0.18
C MET A 107 -6.60 11.46 -0.11
N ASP A 108 -5.51 12.23 -0.08
CA ASP A 108 -5.54 13.68 -0.24
C ASP A 108 -5.30 14.04 -1.70
N VAL A 109 -6.28 13.72 -2.54
CA VAL A 109 -6.29 14.23 -3.91
C VAL A 109 -6.65 15.71 -3.86
N ASP A 110 -5.71 16.53 -4.30
CA ASP A 110 -5.93 17.93 -4.67
C ASP A 110 -6.49 17.97 -6.10
N PHE A 111 -7.71 18.50 -6.24
CA PHE A 111 -8.35 18.69 -7.54
C PHE A 111 -7.50 19.57 -8.47
N THR A 112 -6.69 20.48 -7.92
CA THR A 112 -5.75 21.32 -8.67
C THR A 112 -4.64 20.49 -9.29
N GLN A 113 -4.01 19.61 -8.50
CA GLN A 113 -2.94 18.74 -8.98
C GLN A 113 -3.46 17.75 -10.03
N LEU A 114 -4.65 17.18 -9.82
CA LEU A 114 -5.26 16.26 -10.77
C LEU A 114 -5.58 16.92 -12.12
N ARG A 115 -6.07 18.18 -12.11
CA ARG A 115 -6.30 18.95 -13.35
C ARG A 115 -5.01 19.21 -14.11
N LEU A 116 -3.92 19.52 -13.41
CA LEU A 116 -2.61 19.72 -14.02
C LEU A 116 -2.13 18.44 -14.70
N GLU A 117 -2.16 17.31 -13.99
CA GLU A 117 -1.72 16.01 -14.53
C GLU A 117 -2.49 15.61 -15.78
N ILE A 118 -3.82 15.82 -15.80
CA ILE A 118 -4.66 15.51 -16.97
C ILE A 118 -4.38 16.49 -18.13
N GLY A 119 -4.09 17.75 -17.83
CA GLY A 119 -3.64 18.73 -18.81
C GLY A 119 -2.35 18.30 -19.52
N PHE A 120 -1.39 17.74 -18.78
CA PHE A 120 -0.09 17.28 -19.30
C PHE A 120 -0.12 15.91 -20.01
N MET A 121 -1.22 15.15 -19.93
CA MET A 121 -1.31 13.86 -20.63
C MET A 121 -1.39 14.04 -22.15
N GLU A 122 -0.31 13.78 -22.88
CA GLU A 122 -0.32 13.85 -24.36
C GLU A 122 -1.17 12.76 -25.02
N ALA A 123 -1.51 11.70 -24.28
CA ALA A 123 -2.33 10.59 -24.75
C ALA A 123 -3.83 10.92 -24.90
N LEU A 124 -4.29 12.05 -24.36
CA LEU A 124 -5.70 12.44 -24.39
C LEU A 124 -5.96 13.51 -25.45
N SER A 125 -7.06 13.35 -26.20
CA SER A 125 -7.51 14.40 -27.09
C SER A 125 -7.94 15.65 -26.29
N LYS A 126 -7.90 16.82 -26.93
CA LYS A 126 -8.32 18.08 -26.30
C LYS A 126 -9.76 18.00 -25.75
N HIS A 127 -10.65 17.35 -26.50
CA HIS A 127 -12.04 17.14 -26.09
C HIS A 127 -12.15 16.27 -24.83
N GLU A 128 -11.38 15.18 -24.73
CA GLU A 128 -11.38 14.33 -23.53
C GLU A 128 -10.83 15.04 -22.31
N LYS A 129 -9.78 15.86 -22.49
CA LYS A 129 -9.24 16.69 -21.40
C LYS A 129 -10.28 17.67 -20.87
N ASP A 130 -10.95 18.40 -21.77
CA ASP A 130 -11.96 19.38 -21.40
C ASP A 130 -13.15 18.72 -20.69
N GLU A 131 -13.62 17.57 -21.20
CA GLU A 131 -14.69 16.78 -20.56
C GLU A 131 -14.28 16.33 -19.14
N ILE A 132 -13.06 15.80 -18.97
CA ILE A 132 -12.61 15.32 -17.67
C ILE A 132 -12.44 16.49 -16.68
N ILE A 133 -11.89 17.63 -17.12
CA ILE A 133 -11.72 18.81 -16.27
C ILE A 133 -13.09 19.36 -15.81
N GLU A 134 -14.07 19.40 -16.71
CA GLU A 134 -15.45 19.79 -16.39
C GLU A 134 -16.06 18.86 -15.34
N LYS A 135 -15.95 17.53 -15.55
CA LYS A 135 -16.48 16.54 -14.60
C LYS A 135 -15.78 16.57 -13.25
N LEU A 136 -14.47 16.86 -13.21
CA LEU A 136 -13.75 17.08 -11.96
C LEU A 136 -14.26 18.32 -11.21
N GLY A 137 -14.63 19.40 -11.92
CA GLY A 137 -15.28 20.57 -11.33
C GLY A 137 -16.61 20.23 -10.67
N GLU A 138 -17.47 19.48 -11.37
CA GLU A 138 -18.75 19.02 -10.81
C GLU A 138 -18.55 18.13 -9.57
N MET A 139 -17.56 17.23 -9.59
CA MET A 139 -17.24 16.37 -8.44
C MET A 139 -16.72 17.18 -7.24
N GLU A 140 -15.88 18.18 -7.47
CA GLU A 140 -15.36 19.08 -6.43
C GLU A 140 -16.49 19.88 -5.77
N GLU A 141 -17.44 20.37 -6.57
CA GLU A 141 -18.62 21.08 -6.06
C GLU A 141 -19.46 20.18 -5.16
N ILE A 142 -19.76 18.95 -5.58
CA ILE A 142 -20.52 17.98 -4.77
C ILE A 142 -19.77 17.63 -3.47
N CYS A 143 -18.45 17.47 -3.55
CA CYS A 143 -17.61 17.24 -2.37
C CYS A 143 -17.65 18.43 -1.40
N SER A 144 -17.73 19.66 -1.92
CA SER A 144 -17.78 20.91 -1.14
C SER A 144 -19.15 21.21 -0.53
N GLN A 145 -20.23 20.59 -1.03
CA GLN A 145 -21.56 20.75 -0.45
C GLN A 145 -21.65 20.16 0.97
N VAL A 146 -22.45 20.78 1.85
CA VAL A 146 -22.73 20.26 3.20
C VAL A 146 -23.90 19.28 3.12
N LEU A 147 -23.64 18.07 2.61
CA LEU A 147 -24.61 17.00 2.47
C LEU A 147 -24.18 15.75 3.25
N LEU A 148 -25.17 14.92 3.62
CA LEU A 148 -24.91 13.61 4.23
C LEU A 148 -24.11 12.72 3.26
N LYS A 149 -23.23 11.88 3.80
CA LYS A 149 -22.39 10.93 3.01
C LYS A 149 -23.19 10.15 1.98
N ARG A 150 -24.39 9.67 2.36
CA ARG A 150 -25.29 8.93 1.48
C ARG A 150 -25.82 9.78 0.31
N GLN A 151 -26.09 11.06 0.52
CA GLN A 151 -26.55 11.99 -0.51
C GLN A 151 -25.42 12.41 -1.45
N LYS A 152 -24.21 12.65 -0.90
CA LYS A 152 -23.00 12.88 -1.71
C LYS A 152 -22.69 11.67 -2.60
N TRP A 153 -22.75 10.46 -2.03
CA TRP A 153 -22.55 9.23 -2.77
C TRP A 153 -23.57 9.04 -3.89
N ASP A 154 -24.84 9.32 -3.64
CA ASP A 154 -25.89 9.19 -4.67
C ASP A 154 -25.65 10.14 -5.85
N GLN A 155 -25.21 11.36 -5.57
CA GLN A 155 -24.81 12.33 -6.61
C GLN A 155 -23.49 11.95 -7.30
N LEU A 156 -22.54 11.35 -6.57
CA LEU A 156 -21.24 10.98 -7.12
C LEU A 156 -21.30 9.68 -7.94
N ARG A 157 -22.23 8.76 -7.64
CA ARG A 157 -22.39 7.47 -8.33
C ARG A 157 -22.46 7.60 -9.85
N LYS A 158 -23.12 8.64 -10.38
CA LYS A 158 -23.23 8.88 -11.83
C LYS A 158 -21.86 9.10 -12.48
N TYR A 159 -20.90 9.70 -11.78
CA TYR A 159 -19.52 9.88 -12.25
C TYR A 159 -18.71 8.60 -12.16
N LEU A 160 -19.04 7.69 -11.24
CA LEU A 160 -18.39 6.37 -11.16
C LEU A 160 -18.77 5.49 -12.36
N VAL A 161 -20.03 5.56 -12.80
CA VAL A 161 -20.49 4.92 -14.04
C VAL A 161 -19.80 5.54 -15.26
N TRP A 162 -19.72 6.87 -15.33
CA TRP A 162 -18.96 7.56 -16.38
C TRP A 162 -17.48 7.15 -16.41
N LEU A 163 -16.84 7.03 -15.24
CA LEU A 163 -15.43 6.65 -15.12
C LEU A 163 -15.16 5.24 -15.66
N SER A 164 -16.13 4.33 -15.53
CA SER A 164 -16.02 2.97 -16.05
C SER A 164 -15.90 2.90 -17.58
N GLY A 165 -16.31 3.97 -18.29
CA GLY A 165 -16.16 4.10 -19.74
C GLY A 165 -14.85 4.76 -20.18
N LYS A 166 -13.95 5.12 -19.25
CA LYS A 166 -12.68 5.81 -19.55
C LYS A 166 -11.49 4.85 -19.44
N ASP A 167 -10.34 5.31 -19.93
CA ASP A 167 -9.08 4.56 -19.85
C ASP A 167 -8.68 4.26 -18.39
N VAL A 168 -8.03 3.12 -18.18
CA VAL A 168 -7.60 2.64 -16.86
C VAL A 168 -6.71 3.66 -16.15
N ASN A 169 -5.83 4.37 -16.87
CA ASN A 169 -4.96 5.37 -16.25
C ASN A 169 -5.74 6.57 -15.71
N ILE A 170 -6.84 6.94 -16.37
CA ILE A 170 -7.74 8.02 -15.93
C ILE A 170 -8.56 7.52 -14.74
N ALA A 171 -9.07 6.29 -14.83
CA ALA A 171 -9.85 5.65 -13.77
C ALA A 171 -9.05 5.60 -12.45
N LEU A 172 -7.82 5.12 -12.49
CA LEU A 172 -6.95 5.02 -11.32
C LEU A 172 -6.65 6.38 -10.67
N LYS A 173 -6.62 7.47 -11.45
CA LYS A 173 -6.36 8.83 -10.93
C LYS A 173 -7.60 9.49 -10.32
N ILE A 174 -8.80 9.21 -10.83
CA ILE A 174 -10.05 9.81 -10.35
C ILE A 174 -10.68 9.00 -9.22
N LEU A 175 -10.49 7.67 -9.18
CA LEU A 175 -11.06 6.78 -8.17
C LEU A 175 -10.80 7.21 -6.71
N PRO A 176 -9.59 7.71 -6.34
CA PRO A 176 -9.31 8.17 -4.97
C PRO A 176 -10.24 9.30 -4.48
N ILE A 177 -10.81 10.11 -5.38
CA ILE A 177 -11.74 11.21 -5.02
C ILE A 177 -12.98 10.69 -4.29
N PHE A 178 -13.49 9.53 -4.69
CA PHE A 178 -14.69 8.94 -4.10
C PHE A 178 -14.47 8.51 -2.64
N PHE A 179 -13.23 8.21 -2.25
CA PHE A 179 -12.90 7.84 -0.87
C PHE A 179 -12.82 9.07 0.06
N LYS A 180 -12.62 10.29 -0.48
CA LYS A 180 -12.62 11.55 0.29
C LYS A 180 -13.99 11.83 0.95
N ILE A 181 -15.08 11.30 0.39
CA ILE A 181 -16.44 11.41 0.97
C ILE A 181 -16.51 10.76 2.37
N SER A 182 -15.67 9.77 2.66
CA SER A 182 -15.68 9.05 3.93
C SER A 182 -15.08 9.85 5.10
N LYS A 183 -14.23 10.85 4.82
CA LYS A 183 -13.45 11.62 5.82
C LYS A 183 -14.14 12.86 6.38
N VAL A 184 -15.28 13.30 5.82
CA VAL A 184 -16.06 14.44 6.35
C VAL A 184 -17.18 13.99 7.28
#